data_AF-A0A7J3FBT4-F1
#
_entry.id   AF-A0A7J3FBT4-F1
#
_cell.length_a   1.000
_cell.length_b   1.000
_cell.length_c   1.000
_cell.angle_alpha   90.00
_cell.angle_beta   90.00
_cell.angle_gamma   90.00
#
_symmetry.space_group_name_H-M   'P 1'
#
loop_
_entity.id
_entity.type
_entity.pdbx_description
1 polymer ?
#
loop_
_entity_poly.entity_id
_entity_poly.type
_entity_poly.pdbx_seq_one_letter_code
_entity_poly.pdbx_strand_id
1 'polypeptide(L)'
;MAFREQIQGLFWQAIGERRLERKPIAERLREMREEGISRSDMLKILYLEKYPIFEITSCMGITSSELQKLNEEMKLFLIRCPAGHRFLDDPALHAEDAHYCVECKRWFNEATLRDEIELEIRRLREKEGGVA
;
A
#
# COMPACT_ATOMS: atom_id res chain seq x y z
N MET A 1 16.87 -11.06 -21.08
CA MET A 1 15.74 -11.42 -20.20
C MET A 1 16.17 -11.58 -18.73
N ALA A 2 17.40 -12.01 -18.43
CA ALA A 2 17.88 -12.21 -17.05
C ALA A 2 18.07 -10.94 -16.17
N PHE A 3 18.28 -9.76 -16.77
CA PHE A 3 18.60 -8.53 -16.00
C PHE A 3 17.39 -7.92 -15.26
N ARG A 4 16.17 -8.11 -15.80
CA ARG A 4 14.92 -7.58 -15.22
C ARG A 4 14.48 -8.37 -13.99
N GLU A 5 14.69 -9.69 -13.99
CA GLU A 5 14.35 -10.57 -12.87
C GLU A 5 15.32 -10.41 -11.71
N GLN A 6 16.60 -10.12 -12.00
CA GLN A 6 17.61 -9.86 -10.99
C GLN A 6 17.39 -8.53 -10.25
N ILE A 7 16.91 -7.49 -10.94
CA ILE A 7 16.52 -6.21 -10.33
C ILE A 7 15.26 -6.38 -9.47
N GLN A 8 14.28 -7.16 -9.92
CA GLN A 8 13.09 -7.44 -9.11
C GLN A 8 13.47 -8.20 -7.82
N GLY A 9 14.28 -9.25 -7.90
CA GLY A 9 14.72 -10.00 -6.71
C GLY A 9 15.45 -9.14 -5.68
N LEU A 10 16.36 -8.26 -6.14
CA LEU A 10 17.12 -7.34 -5.27
C LEU A 10 16.26 -6.20 -4.72
N PHE A 11 15.28 -5.72 -5.49
CA PHE A 11 14.29 -4.74 -5.02
C PHE A 11 13.42 -5.31 -3.89
N TRP A 12 13.01 -6.58 -4.01
CA TRP A 12 12.18 -7.25 -3.00
C TRP A 12 12.96 -7.66 -1.74
N GLN A 13 14.24 -8.05 -1.86
CA GLN A 13 15.11 -8.25 -0.68
C GLN A 13 15.36 -6.94 0.07
N ALA A 14 15.54 -5.83 -0.65
CA ALA A 14 15.76 -4.52 -0.03
C ALA A 14 14.54 -3.98 0.75
N ILE A 15 13.32 -4.34 0.37
CA ILE A 15 12.10 -3.96 1.11
C ILE A 15 12.03 -4.69 2.47
N GLY A 16 12.55 -5.91 2.57
CA GLY A 16 12.58 -6.69 3.80
C GLY A 16 13.63 -6.24 4.83
N GLU A 17 14.74 -5.65 4.38
CA GLU A 17 15.89 -5.33 5.26
C GLU A 17 16.07 -3.84 5.58
N ARG A 18 15.36 -2.91 4.92
CA ARG A 18 15.53 -1.47 5.15
C ARG A 18 14.74 -0.96 6.36
N ARG A 19 15.36 -1.04 7.55
CA ARG A 19 15.35 0.09 8.50
C ARG A 19 16.32 1.17 7.98
N LEU A 20 16.09 1.69 6.78
CA LEU A 20 16.77 2.88 6.28
C LEU A 20 15.81 4.05 6.42
N GLU A 21 16.32 5.20 6.89
CA GLU A 21 15.58 6.46 6.96
C GLU A 21 14.69 6.61 5.73
N ARG A 22 13.37 6.54 5.94
CA ARG A 22 12.43 6.62 4.84
C ARG A 22 12.57 8.00 4.23
N LYS A 23 12.93 8.04 2.94
CA LYS A 23 12.98 9.28 2.19
C LYS A 23 11.60 9.96 2.26
N PRO A 24 11.54 11.29 2.21
CA PRO A 24 10.28 11.99 2.02
C PRO A 24 9.52 11.38 0.83
N ILE A 25 8.22 11.19 0.98
CA ILE A 25 7.39 10.53 -0.04
C ILE A 25 7.53 11.18 -1.43
N ALA A 26 7.74 12.50 -1.47
CA ALA A 26 7.95 13.24 -2.71
C ALA A 26 9.22 12.80 -3.46
N GLU A 27 10.31 12.52 -2.73
CA GLU A 27 11.55 12.00 -3.31
C GLU A 27 11.35 10.57 -3.81
N ARG A 28 10.68 9.73 -3.02
CA ARG A 28 10.38 8.35 -3.40
C ARG A 28 9.51 8.28 -4.66
N LEU A 29 8.50 9.14 -4.75
CA LEU A 29 7.65 9.28 -5.93
C LEU A 29 8.43 9.77 -7.16
N ARG A 30 9.43 10.64 -6.98
CA ARG A 30 10.29 11.09 -8.10
C ARG A 30 11.10 9.92 -8.67
N GLU A 31 11.75 9.14 -7.81
CA GLU A 31 12.51 7.94 -8.21
C GLU A 31 11.64 6.95 -8.99
N MET A 32 10.47 6.61 -8.44
CA MET A 32 9.57 5.67 -9.11
C MET A 32 9.06 6.18 -10.46
N ARG A 33 8.88 7.50 -10.61
CA ARG A 33 8.53 8.12 -11.90
C ARG A 33 9.67 8.05 -12.90
N GLU A 34 10.91 8.27 -12.47
CA GLU A 34 12.11 8.13 -13.31
C GLU A 34 12.32 6.67 -13.75
N GLU A 35 11.96 5.71 -12.89
CA GLU A 35 11.97 4.27 -13.19
C GLU A 35 10.80 3.82 -14.08
N GLY A 36 9.84 4.71 -14.38
CA GLY A 36 8.68 4.42 -15.22
C GLY A 36 7.64 3.52 -14.55
N ILE A 37 7.57 3.50 -13.22
CA ILE A 37 6.59 2.71 -12.46
C ILE A 37 5.19 3.31 -12.64
N SER A 38 4.20 2.44 -12.83
CA SER A 38 2.81 2.84 -13.01
C SER A 38 2.23 3.50 -11.75
N ARG A 39 1.22 4.35 -11.89
CA ARG A 39 0.58 5.03 -10.75
C ARG A 39 -0.02 4.04 -9.74
N SER A 40 -0.59 2.93 -10.21
CA SER A 40 -1.12 1.86 -9.36
C SER A 40 -0.01 1.10 -8.62
N ASP A 41 1.11 0.80 -9.29
CA ASP A 41 2.23 0.12 -8.64
C ASP A 41 2.95 1.03 -7.64
N MET A 42 3.06 2.33 -7.93
CA MET A 42 3.57 3.32 -6.97
C MET A 42 2.74 3.32 -5.69
N LEU A 43 1.41 3.31 -5.79
CA LEU A 43 0.52 3.23 -4.63
C LEU A 43 0.77 1.96 -3.81
N LYS A 44 0.82 0.79 -4.45
CA LYS A 44 1.13 -0.49 -3.79
C LYS A 44 2.47 -0.46 -3.07
N ILE A 45 3.51 0.03 -3.74
CA ILE A 45 4.87 0.10 -3.20
C ILE A 45 4.89 1.01 -1.99
N LEU A 46 4.34 2.23 -2.08
CA LEU A 46 4.31 3.17 -0.95
C LEU A 46 3.49 2.63 0.22
N TYR A 47 2.37 1.97 -0.07
CA TYR A 47 1.54 1.34 0.95
C TYR A 47 2.28 0.20 1.66
N LEU A 48 3.02 -0.63 0.93
CA LEU A 48 3.87 -1.69 1.47
C LEU A 48 5.09 -1.16 2.23
N GLU A 49 5.68 -0.06 1.75
CA GLU A 49 6.74 0.69 2.43
C GLU A 49 6.20 1.46 3.66
N LYS A 50 4.94 1.26 4.05
CA LYS A 50 4.22 1.90 5.16
C LYS A 50 4.26 3.42 5.19
N TYR A 51 4.29 4.07 4.03
CA TYR A 51 3.92 5.47 3.99
C TYR A 51 2.47 5.63 4.46
N PRO A 52 2.15 6.65 5.27
CA PRO A 52 0.77 6.87 5.71
C PRO A 52 -0.14 7.09 4.49
N ILE A 53 -1.30 6.43 4.45
CA ILE A 53 -2.19 6.54 3.30
C ILE A 53 -2.55 8.00 2.97
N PHE A 54 -2.68 8.86 3.98
CA PHE A 54 -2.97 10.28 3.81
C PHE A 54 -1.83 11.05 3.10
N GLU A 55 -0.57 10.67 3.34
CA GLU A 55 0.58 11.27 2.67
C GLU A 55 0.60 10.82 1.21
N ILE A 56 0.33 9.53 0.99
CA ILE A 56 0.25 8.95 -0.35
C ILE A 56 -0.82 9.67 -1.17
N THR A 57 -2.05 9.76 -0.66
CA THR A 57 -3.16 10.40 -1.37
C THR A 57 -2.92 11.89 -1.58
N SER A 58 -2.37 12.59 -0.60
CA SER A 58 -2.02 14.02 -0.70
C SER A 58 -0.96 14.28 -1.77
N CYS A 59 0.15 13.53 -1.75
CA CYS A 59 1.25 13.74 -2.69
C CYS A 59 0.97 13.21 -4.10
N MET A 60 0.11 12.20 -4.24
CA MET A 60 -0.33 11.70 -5.54
C MET A 60 -1.53 12.46 -6.09
N GLY A 61 -2.21 13.28 -5.28
CA GLY A 61 -3.43 13.98 -5.67
C GLY A 61 -4.55 13.00 -6.02
N ILE A 62 -4.80 12.02 -5.15
CA ILE A 62 -5.84 11.00 -5.31
C ILE A 62 -7.15 11.53 -4.70
N THR A 63 -8.26 11.46 -5.44
CA THR A 63 -9.59 11.78 -4.94
C THR A 63 -10.21 10.63 -4.15
N SER A 64 -11.29 10.89 -3.41
CA SER A 64 -12.03 9.84 -2.69
C SER A 64 -12.57 8.76 -3.62
N SER A 65 -13.07 9.13 -4.80
CA SER A 65 -13.60 8.21 -5.80
C SER A 65 -12.50 7.40 -6.47
N GLU A 66 -11.35 8.01 -6.75
CA GLU A 66 -10.17 7.31 -7.26
C GLU A 66 -9.63 6.30 -6.25
N LEU A 67 -9.48 6.70 -4.97
CA LEU A 67 -9.01 5.81 -3.92
C LEU A 67 -9.97 4.63 -3.72
N GLN A 68 -11.27 4.90 -3.72
CA GLN A 68 -12.28 3.84 -3.58
C GLN A 68 -12.19 2.84 -4.74
N LYS A 69 -12.15 3.33 -5.98
CA LYS A 69 -12.01 2.48 -7.17
C LYS A 69 -10.73 1.66 -7.14
N LEU A 70 -9.59 2.29 -6.83
CA LEU A 70 -8.30 1.61 -6.71
C LEU A 70 -8.31 0.55 -5.60
N ASN A 71 -8.94 0.85 -4.46
CA ASN A 71 -9.07 -0.10 -3.36
C ASN A 71 -9.92 -1.32 -3.75
N GLU A 72 -11.01 -1.13 -4.48
CA GLU A 72 -11.87 -2.22 -4.95
C GLU A 72 -11.17 -3.09 -6.01
N GLU A 73 -10.50 -2.45 -6.98
CA GLU A 73 -9.77 -3.15 -8.05
C GLU A 73 -8.56 -3.93 -7.52
N MET A 74 -7.85 -3.37 -6.53
CA MET A 74 -6.55 -3.90 -6.09
C MET A 74 -6.60 -4.60 -4.73
N LYS A 75 -7.72 -4.49 -4.01
CA LYS A 75 -7.91 -4.98 -2.63
C LYS A 75 -6.74 -4.59 -1.72
N LEU A 76 -6.42 -3.29 -1.66
CA LEU A 76 -5.19 -2.79 -1.01
C LEU A 76 -5.05 -3.23 0.45
N PHE A 77 -6.14 -3.25 1.21
CA PHE A 77 -6.18 -3.72 2.61
C PHE A 77 -5.77 -5.20 2.78
N LEU A 78 -5.84 -6.02 1.72
CA LEU A 78 -5.41 -7.42 1.74
C LEU A 78 -3.92 -7.60 1.46
N ILE A 79 -3.17 -6.52 1.26
CA ILE A 79 -1.76 -6.59 0.88
C ILE A 79 -0.84 -6.57 2.12
N ARG A 80 -1.27 -5.98 3.25
CA ARG A 80 -0.50 -5.92 4.51
C ARG A 80 -1.37 -5.85 5.76
N CYS A 81 -0.83 -6.30 6.89
CA CYS A 81 -1.47 -6.13 8.19
C CYS A 81 -1.34 -4.69 8.72
N PRO A 82 -2.01 -4.32 9.82
CA PRO A 82 -1.92 -2.97 10.41
C PRO A 82 -0.50 -2.60 10.85
N ALA A 83 0.29 -3.58 11.29
CA ALA A 83 1.71 -3.39 11.58
C ALA A 83 2.56 -3.19 10.32
N GLY A 84 2.00 -3.44 9.13
CA GLY A 84 2.59 -3.25 7.81
C GLY A 84 3.44 -4.38 7.27
N HIS A 85 3.35 -5.57 7.86
CA HIS A 85 3.92 -6.77 7.28
C HIS A 85 3.08 -7.22 6.09
N ARG A 86 3.74 -7.63 5.01
CA ARG A 86 3.08 -8.13 3.81
C ARG A 86 2.38 -9.45 4.11
N PHE A 87 1.17 -9.61 3.58
CA PHE A 87 0.54 -10.92 3.54
C PHE A 87 1.15 -11.76 2.41
N LEU A 88 1.55 -13.00 2.72
CA LEU A 88 2.04 -13.94 1.73
C LEU A 88 0.87 -14.48 0.92
N ASP A 89 1.05 -14.63 -0.40
CA ASP A 89 0.03 -15.16 -1.30
C ASP A 89 -0.05 -16.70 -1.19
N ASP A 90 -0.52 -17.18 -0.04
CA ASP A 90 -0.72 -18.60 0.26
C ASP A 90 -2.17 -18.84 0.70
N PRO A 91 -2.96 -19.63 -0.05
CA PRO A 91 -4.34 -19.93 0.31
C PRO A 91 -4.51 -20.51 1.72
N ALA A 92 -3.52 -21.22 2.27
CA ALA A 92 -3.60 -21.76 3.63
C ALA A 92 -3.52 -20.67 4.72
N LEU A 93 -3.03 -19.48 4.38
CA LEU A 93 -2.92 -18.33 5.27
C LEU A 93 -4.09 -17.34 5.12
N HIS A 94 -5.11 -17.70 4.34
CA HIS A 94 -6.27 -16.87 4.04
C HIS A 94 -7.57 -17.67 4.19
N ALA A 95 -8.55 -17.06 4.85
CA ALA A 95 -9.93 -17.49 4.87
C ALA A 95 -10.80 -16.43 4.18
N GLU A 96 -12.09 -16.68 4.04
CA GLU A 96 -13.03 -15.78 3.35
C GLU A 96 -13.02 -14.35 3.92
N ASP A 97 -12.88 -14.21 5.25
CA ASP A 97 -12.94 -12.93 5.96
C ASP A 97 -11.72 -12.66 6.86
N ALA A 98 -10.68 -13.49 6.77
CA ALA A 98 -9.51 -13.41 7.65
C ALA A 98 -8.18 -13.71 6.96
N HIS A 99 -7.13 -12.98 7.35
CA HIS A 99 -5.79 -13.09 6.78
C HIS A 99 -4.74 -13.25 7.88
N TYR A 100 -3.88 -14.25 7.74
CA TYR A 100 -2.83 -14.54 8.69
C TYR A 100 -1.54 -13.80 8.35
N CYS A 101 -1.03 -13.03 9.31
CA CYS A 101 0.27 -12.39 9.20
C CYS A 101 1.32 -13.28 9.87
N VAL A 102 2.24 -13.84 9.09
CA VAL A 102 3.31 -14.73 9.59
C VAL A 102 4.24 -14.01 10.56
N GLU A 103 4.55 -12.74 10.30
CA GLU A 103 5.41 -11.93 11.17
C GLU A 103 4.74 -11.60 12.51
N CYS A 104 3.46 -11.21 12.49
CA CYS A 104 2.69 -10.95 13.72
C CYS A 104 2.23 -12.24 14.42
N LYS A 105 2.30 -13.39 13.73
CA LYS A 105 1.74 -14.68 14.13
C LYS A 105 0.26 -14.58 14.56
N ARG A 106 -0.53 -13.77 13.84
CA ARG A 106 -1.91 -13.42 14.21
C ARG A 106 -2.81 -13.31 12.98
N TRP A 107 -4.09 -13.68 13.16
CA TRP A 107 -5.18 -13.46 12.22
C TRP A 107 -5.78 -12.05 12.34
N PHE A 108 -6.05 -11.43 11.20
CA PHE A 108 -6.75 -10.15 11.07
C PHE A 108 -8.00 -10.36 10.22
N ASN A 109 -9.13 -9.81 10.63
CA ASN A 109 -10.35 -9.82 9.83
C ASN A 109 -10.38 -8.63 8.85
N GLU A 110 -11.24 -8.69 7.83
CA GLU A 110 -11.36 -7.62 6.84
C GLU A 110 -11.65 -6.25 7.48
N ALA A 111 -12.51 -6.18 8.50
CA ALA A 111 -12.88 -4.92 9.14
C ALA A 111 -11.64 -4.19 9.71
N THR A 112 -10.74 -4.92 10.37
CA THR A 112 -9.51 -4.36 10.93
C THR A 112 -8.54 -3.90 9.84
N LEU A 113 -8.56 -4.54 8.67
CA LEU A 113 -7.66 -4.23 7.56
C LEU A 113 -8.13 -3.01 6.76
N ARG A 114 -9.45 -2.83 6.61
CA ARG A 114 -10.04 -1.76 5.81
C ARG A 114 -9.97 -0.38 6.47
N ASP A 115 -9.89 -0.34 7.80
CA ASP A 115 -10.06 0.88 8.61
C ASP A 115 -9.19 2.06 8.13
N GLU A 116 -7.89 1.85 7.85
CA GLU A 116 -6.99 2.91 7.37
C GLU A 116 -7.47 3.54 6.04
N ILE A 117 -7.96 2.72 5.12
CA ILE A 117 -8.41 3.18 3.80
C ILE A 117 -9.77 3.85 3.90
N GLU A 118 -10.69 3.31 4.70
CA GLU A 118 -12.01 3.87 4.91
C GLU A 118 -11.96 5.25 5.59
N LEU A 119 -11.11 5.39 6.61
CA LEU A 119 -10.88 6.68 7.27
C LEU A 119 -10.35 7.73 6.30
N GLU A 120 -9.43 7.34 5.42
CA GLU A 120 -8.86 8.25 4.43
C GLU A 120 -9.86 8.62 3.32
N ILE A 121 -10.64 7.66 2.82
CA ILE A 121 -11.73 7.94 1.87
C ILE A 121 -12.71 8.95 2.49
N ARG A 122 -13.08 8.75 3.75
CA ARG A 122 -13.97 9.66 4.47
C ARG A 122 -13.38 11.07 4.56
N ARG A 123 -12.11 11.19 4.96
CA ARG A 123 -11.39 12.49 5.01
C ARG A 123 -11.39 13.19 3.65
N LEU A 124 -11.12 12.47 2.57
CA LEU A 124 -11.12 13.03 1.21
C LEU A 124 -12.51 13.54 0.81
N ARG A 125 -13.58 12.78 1.10
CA ARG A 125 -14.97 13.22 0.85
C ARG A 125 -15.33 14.48 1.62
N GLU A 126 -14.93 14.56 2.90
CA GLU A 126 -15.16 15.76 3.73
C GLU A 126 -14.43 16.98 3.13
N LYS A 127 -13.21 16.80 2.63
CA LYS A 127 -12.44 17.87 1.96
C LYS A 127 -13.06 18.29 0.62
N GLU A 128 -13.58 17.34 -0.14
CA GLU A 128 -14.23 17.56 -1.44
C GLU A 128 -15.60 18.25 -1.29
N GLY A 129 -16.39 17.84 -0.29
CA GLY A 129 -17.71 18.41 0.01
C GLY A 129 -17.68 19.68 0.87
N GLY A 130 -16.55 19.96 1.53
CA GLY A 130 -16.32 21.15 2.36
C GLY A 130 -15.75 22.36 1.60
N VAL A 131 -15.67 22.30 0.27
CA VAL A 131 -15.44 23.49 -0.57
C VAL A 131 -16.79 24.18 -0.80
N ALA A 132 -17.19 25.02 0.17
CA ALA A 132 -18.21 26.05 0.00
C ALA A 132 -17.54 27.43 0.14
#